data_AF-A0A9E2B899-F1
#
_entry.id   AF-A0A9E2B899-F1
#
_cell.length_a   1.000
_cell.length_b   1.000
_cell.length_c   1.000
_cell.angle_alpha   90.00
_cell.angle_beta   90.00
_cell.angle_gamma   90.00
#
_symmetry.space_group_name_H-M   'P 1'
#
loop_
_entity.id
_entity.type
_entity.pdbx_description
1 polymer ?
#
loop_
_entity_poly.entity_id
_entity_poly.type
_entity_poly.pdbx_seq_one_letter_code
_entity_poly.pdbx_strand_id
1 'polypeptide(L)'
;MKPSNESPQAGLRVAVRNWIEGPRVQNSIMFLIVINAIILGLETVPSAMDNYGTLLLTLDQLILAVFVIEIVLRIFAHRLEFFRDAWSLFDFIVVGIALVPASGPFAVLRALRVLRVLRLLTLVPSMRRVVGALLKSIPGLGSIALVLLLIYYVFAVIATKLFGAEFPQWFGSIGESLFTL
;
A
#
# COMPACT_ATOMS: atom_id res chain seq x y z
N MET A 1 -40.83 2.00 -32.75
CA MET A 1 -39.71 2.51 -31.95
C MET A 1 -38.98 1.30 -31.38
N LYS A 2 -37.78 1.00 -31.91
CA LYS A 2 -37.06 -0.27 -31.70
C LYS A 2 -36.53 -0.32 -30.27
N PRO A 3 -36.74 -1.40 -29.49
CA PRO A 3 -36.08 -1.54 -28.20
C PRO A 3 -34.57 -1.59 -28.45
N SER A 4 -33.85 -0.65 -27.84
CA SER A 4 -32.40 -0.61 -27.83
C SER A 4 -31.87 -1.90 -27.21
N ASN A 5 -31.16 -2.70 -28.00
CA ASN A 5 -30.36 -3.82 -27.56
C ASN A 5 -29.34 -3.34 -26.51
N GLU A 6 -29.69 -3.44 -25.23
CA GLU A 6 -28.68 -3.49 -24.18
C GLU A 6 -27.90 -4.78 -24.38
N SER A 7 -26.61 -4.68 -24.75
CA SER A 7 -25.75 -5.84 -24.91
C SER A 7 -25.79 -6.71 -23.64
N PRO A 8 -25.87 -8.05 -23.70
CA PRO A 8 -25.88 -8.94 -22.52
C PRO A 8 -24.70 -8.69 -21.55
N GLN A 9 -23.59 -8.20 -22.10
CA GLN A 9 -22.39 -7.80 -21.34
C GLN A 9 -22.62 -6.61 -20.40
N ALA A 10 -23.56 -5.70 -20.74
CA ALA A 10 -23.92 -4.58 -19.88
C ALA A 10 -24.66 -5.08 -18.62
N GLY A 11 -25.56 -6.07 -18.77
CA GLY A 11 -26.27 -6.69 -17.66
C GLY A 11 -25.34 -7.45 -16.71
N LEU A 12 -24.46 -8.30 -17.25
CA LEU A 12 -23.48 -9.05 -16.44
C LEU A 12 -22.56 -8.11 -15.65
N ARG A 13 -22.09 -7.02 -16.28
CA ARG A 13 -21.22 -6.03 -15.62
C ARG A 13 -21.91 -5.33 -14.46
N VAL A 14 -23.17 -4.92 -14.63
CA VAL A 14 -23.94 -4.28 -13.56
C VAL A 14 -24.21 -5.27 -12.43
N ALA A 15 -24.50 -6.53 -12.74
CA ALA A 15 -24.66 -7.58 -11.73
C ALA A 15 -23.37 -7.80 -10.92
N VAL A 16 -22.22 -7.90 -11.59
CA VAL A 16 -20.91 -8.03 -10.94
C VAL A 16 -20.62 -6.81 -10.07
N ARG A 17 -20.88 -5.59 -10.55
CA ARG A 17 -20.70 -4.36 -9.78
C ARG A 17 -21.53 -4.37 -8.49
N ASN A 18 -22.84 -4.63 -8.60
CA ASN A 18 -23.74 -4.66 -7.46
C ASN A 18 -23.36 -5.74 -6.44
N TRP A 19 -22.82 -6.87 -6.91
CA TRP A 19 -22.35 -7.93 -6.05
C TRP A 19 -21.07 -7.54 -5.28
N ILE A 20 -20.06 -6.97 -5.94
CA ILE A 20 -18.80 -6.52 -5.31
C ILE A 20 -19.05 -5.36 -4.34
N GLU A 21 -19.89 -4.40 -4.72
CA GLU A 21 -20.26 -3.26 -3.87
C GLU A 21 -21.20 -3.66 -2.72
N GLY A 22 -21.67 -4.91 -2.72
CA GLY A 22 -22.53 -5.44 -1.67
C GLY A 22 -21.85 -5.47 -0.30
N PRO A 23 -22.55 -5.12 0.80
CA PRO A 23 -21.99 -5.09 2.15
C PRO A 23 -21.37 -6.43 2.59
N ARG A 24 -21.92 -7.55 2.11
CA ARG A 24 -21.40 -8.89 2.43
C ARG A 24 -20.01 -9.11 1.86
N VAL A 25 -19.80 -8.75 0.60
CA VAL A 25 -18.50 -8.90 -0.07
C VAL A 25 -17.50 -7.94 0.57
N GLN A 26 -17.87 -6.67 0.74
CA GLN A 26 -16.99 -5.69 1.39
C GLN A 26 -16.57 -6.10 2.81
N ASN A 27 -17.51 -6.56 3.65
CA ASN A 27 -17.20 -7.02 5.00
C ASN A 27 -16.33 -8.29 4.99
N SER A 28 -16.53 -9.18 4.02
CA SER A 28 -15.70 -10.39 3.86
C SER A 28 -14.26 -10.02 3.48
N ILE A 29 -14.08 -9.09 2.52
CA ILE A 29 -12.75 -8.61 2.14
C ILE A 29 -12.08 -7.90 3.31
N MET A 30 -12.82 -7.06 4.04
CA MET A 30 -12.30 -6.38 5.24
C MET A 30 -11.82 -7.39 6.29
N PHE A 31 -12.62 -8.41 6.57
CA PHE A 31 -12.26 -9.50 7.49
C PHE A 31 -11.01 -10.24 7.03
N LEU A 32 -10.90 -10.56 5.74
CA LEU A 32 -9.70 -11.20 5.18
C LEU A 32 -8.46 -10.33 5.30
N ILE A 33 -8.56 -9.00 5.19
CA ILE A 33 -7.41 -8.11 5.40
C ILE A 33 -6.97 -8.12 6.86
N VAL A 34 -7.91 -8.11 7.81
CA VAL A 34 -7.58 -8.19 9.23
C VAL A 34 -6.89 -9.52 9.56
N ILE A 35 -7.42 -10.64 9.05
CA ILE A 35 -6.76 -11.95 9.19
C ILE A 35 -5.36 -11.92 8.57
N ASN A 36 -5.21 -11.38 7.37
CA ASN A 36 -3.92 -11.31 6.69
C ASN A 36 -2.90 -10.47 7.47
N ALA A 37 -3.33 -9.37 8.09
CA ALA A 37 -2.49 -8.57 8.96
C ALA A 37 -2.01 -9.35 10.19
N ILE A 38 -2.90 -10.15 10.80
CA ILE A 38 -2.56 -11.01 11.93
C ILE A 38 -1.56 -12.10 11.50
N ILE A 39 -1.80 -12.77 10.37
CA ILE A 39 -0.90 -13.79 9.81
C ILE A 39 0.49 -13.18 9.59
N LEU A 40 0.57 -12.01 8.98
CA LEU A 40 1.85 -11.33 8.75
C LEU A 40 2.56 -10.95 10.05
N GLY A 41 1.82 -10.57 11.10
CA GLY A 41 2.37 -10.39 12.44
C GLY A 41 2.96 -11.69 13.00
N LEU A 42 2.26 -12.81 12.83
CA LEU A 42 2.74 -14.14 13.25
C LEU A 42 3.96 -14.60 12.45
N GLU A 43 4.10 -14.21 11.17
CA GLU A 43 5.31 -14.47 10.36
C GLU A 43 6.57 -13.82 10.93
N THR A 44 6.43 -12.77 11.75
CA THR A 44 7.58 -12.14 12.43
C THR A 44 8.03 -12.86 13.70
N VAL A 45 7.25 -13.81 14.20
CA VAL A 45 7.53 -14.54 15.44
C VAL A 45 8.19 -15.89 15.10
N PRO A 46 9.47 -16.12 15.46
CA PRO A 46 10.18 -17.35 15.10
C PRO A 46 9.46 -18.62 15.57
N SER A 47 8.97 -18.64 16.81
CA SER A 47 8.25 -19.79 17.37
C SER A 47 6.94 -20.11 16.65
N ALA A 48 6.29 -19.12 16.04
CA ALA A 48 5.08 -19.36 15.24
C ALA A 48 5.43 -19.92 13.86
N MET A 49 6.53 -19.45 13.26
CA MET A 49 7.06 -19.95 11.98
C MET A 49 7.58 -21.38 12.09
N ASP A 50 8.23 -21.75 13.18
CA ASP A 50 8.74 -23.11 13.38
C ASP A 50 7.60 -24.15 13.49
N ASN A 51 6.48 -23.78 14.13
CA ASN A 51 5.36 -24.70 14.35
C ASN A 51 4.29 -24.65 13.25
N TYR A 52 4.06 -23.49 12.64
CA TYR A 52 2.95 -23.23 11.72
C TYR A 52 3.35 -22.52 10.42
N GLY A 53 4.64 -22.41 10.12
CA GLY A 53 5.18 -21.67 8.98
C GLY A 53 4.51 -21.98 7.65
N THR A 54 4.45 -23.26 7.28
CA THR A 54 3.83 -23.70 6.03
C THR A 54 2.34 -23.32 5.95
N LEU A 55 1.60 -23.45 7.06
CA LEU A 55 0.19 -23.11 7.10
C LEU A 55 -0.03 -21.60 6.97
N LEU A 56 0.74 -20.79 7.69
CA LEU A 56 0.66 -19.33 7.64
C LEU A 56 0.98 -18.79 6.25
N LEU A 57 2.06 -19.27 5.62
CA LEU A 57 2.44 -18.89 4.25
C LEU A 57 1.40 -19.32 3.20
N THR A 58 0.82 -20.51 3.36
CA THR A 58 -0.24 -21.00 2.45
C THR A 58 -1.49 -20.15 2.56
N LEU A 59 -1.91 -19.82 3.79
CA LEU A 59 -3.04 -18.93 4.03
C LEU A 59 -2.79 -17.52 3.48
N ASP A 60 -1.60 -16.96 3.68
CA ASP A 60 -1.22 -15.67 3.10
C ASP A 60 -1.37 -15.66 1.58
N GLN A 61 -0.89 -16.72 0.92
CA GLN A 61 -0.98 -16.86 -0.54
C GLN A 61 -2.42 -17.04 -1.03
N LEU A 62 -3.25 -17.79 -0.30
CA LEU A 62 -4.68 -17.95 -0.62
C LEU A 62 -5.42 -16.62 -0.49
N ILE A 63 -5.17 -15.85 0.58
CA ILE A 63 -5.79 -14.54 0.77
C ILE A 63 -5.36 -13.57 -0.33
N LEU A 64 -4.07 -13.58 -0.70
CA LEU A 64 -3.58 -12.79 -1.84
C LEU A 64 -4.30 -13.16 -3.14
N ALA A 65 -4.52 -14.45 -3.41
CA ALA A 65 -5.27 -14.89 -4.59
C ALA A 65 -6.70 -14.33 -4.61
N VAL A 66 -7.39 -14.32 -3.47
CA VAL A 66 -8.72 -13.70 -3.35
C VAL A 66 -8.68 -12.20 -3.66
N PHE A 67 -7.66 -11.49 -3.18
CA PHE A 67 -7.47 -10.06 -3.46
C PHE A 67 -7.18 -9.77 -4.93
N VAL A 68 -6.40 -10.62 -5.59
CA VAL A 68 -6.16 -10.50 -7.03
C VAL A 68 -7.49 -10.66 -7.79
N ILE A 69 -8.30 -11.68 -7.44
CA ILE A 69 -9.61 -11.90 -8.06
C ILE A 69 -10.53 -10.69 -7.83
N GLU A 70 -10.59 -10.16 -6.61
CA GLU A 70 -11.40 -8.97 -6.29
C GLU A 70 -11.01 -7.74 -7.11
N ILE A 71 -9.71 -7.48 -7.29
CA ILE A 71 -9.23 -6.37 -8.13
C ILE A 71 -9.58 -6.60 -9.60
N VAL A 72 -9.40 -7.81 -10.12
CA VAL A 72 -9.78 -8.15 -11.51
C VAL A 72 -11.28 -7.92 -11.74
N LEU A 73 -12.11 -8.35 -10.79
CA LEU A 73 -13.56 -8.15 -10.86
C LEU A 73 -13.93 -6.66 -10.78
N ARG A 74 -13.24 -5.87 -9.97
CA ARG A 74 -13.44 -4.40 -9.91
C ARG A 74 -13.04 -3.71 -11.20
N ILE A 75 -11.92 -4.10 -11.82
CA ILE A 75 -11.48 -3.59 -13.12
C ILE A 75 -12.53 -3.94 -14.19
N PHE A 76 -13.06 -5.16 -14.18
CA PHE A 76 -14.12 -5.56 -15.11
C PHE A 76 -15.41 -4.74 -14.92
N ALA A 77 -15.81 -4.50 -13.66
CA ALA A 77 -16.99 -3.72 -13.30
C ALA A 77 -16.87 -2.22 -13.68
N HIS A 78 -15.73 -1.59 -13.40
CA HIS A 78 -15.53 -0.13 -13.51
C HIS A 78 -14.75 0.32 -14.76
N ARG A 79 -14.10 -0.61 -15.48
CA ARG A 79 -13.30 -0.33 -16.69
C ARG A 79 -12.32 0.82 -16.50
N LEU A 80 -12.44 1.89 -17.30
CA LEU A 80 -11.57 3.06 -17.27
C LEU A 80 -11.81 3.93 -16.03
N GLU A 81 -12.99 3.86 -15.40
CA GLU A 81 -13.27 4.59 -14.16
C GLU A 81 -12.43 4.07 -13.00
N PHE A 82 -12.06 2.78 -13.02
CA PHE A 82 -11.16 2.17 -12.03
C PHE A 82 -9.84 2.94 -11.93
N PHE A 83 -9.24 3.29 -13.08
CA PHE A 83 -7.94 3.96 -13.13
C PHE A 83 -8.03 5.47 -12.83
N ARG A 84 -9.24 6.04 -12.75
CA ARG A 84 -9.47 7.43 -12.35
C ARG A 84 -9.68 7.57 -10.84
N ASP A 85 -10.05 6.50 -10.15
CA ASP A 85 -10.19 6.49 -8.70
C ASP A 85 -8.84 6.22 -8.03
N ALA A 86 -8.32 7.21 -7.28
CA ALA A 86 -7.04 7.12 -6.60
C ALA A 86 -6.98 5.96 -5.59
N TRP A 87 -8.09 5.64 -4.94
CA TRP A 87 -8.17 4.53 -3.97
C TRP A 87 -8.10 3.17 -4.66
N SER A 88 -8.73 3.05 -5.82
CA SER A 88 -8.63 1.86 -6.66
C SER A 88 -7.25 1.65 -7.24
N LEU A 89 -6.59 2.73 -7.67
CA LEU A 89 -5.21 2.66 -8.12
C LEU A 89 -4.26 2.27 -6.98
N PHE A 90 -4.47 2.79 -5.77
CA PHE A 90 -3.69 2.40 -4.59
C PHE A 90 -3.81 0.90 -4.31
N ASP A 91 -5.04 0.36 -4.26
CA ASP A 91 -5.24 -1.07 -4.04
C ASP A 91 -4.57 -1.92 -5.12
N PHE A 92 -4.67 -1.49 -6.39
CA PHE A 92 -4.05 -2.17 -7.52
C PHE A 92 -2.52 -2.23 -7.38
N ILE A 93 -1.89 -1.11 -7.04
CA ILE A 93 -0.43 -1.05 -6.84
C ILE A 93 -0.01 -1.98 -5.70
N VAL A 94 -0.73 -1.92 -4.58
CA VAL A 94 -0.41 -2.70 -3.38
C VAL A 94 -0.54 -4.21 -3.61
N VAL A 95 -1.61 -4.65 -4.28
CA VAL A 95 -1.77 -6.06 -4.68
C VAL A 95 -0.74 -6.43 -5.76
N GLY A 96 -0.43 -5.53 -6.68
CA GLY A 96 0.59 -5.72 -7.71
C GLY A 96 1.98 -5.96 -7.13
N ILE A 97 2.42 -5.15 -6.16
CA ILE A 97 3.70 -5.33 -5.44
C ILE A 97 3.74 -6.71 -4.75
N ALA A 98 2.60 -7.16 -4.19
CA ALA A 98 2.52 -8.45 -3.52
C ALA A 98 2.66 -9.65 -4.48
N LEU A 99 2.33 -9.47 -5.76
CA LEU A 99 2.45 -10.51 -6.78
C LEU A 99 3.88 -10.67 -7.31
N VAL A 100 4.74 -9.66 -7.15
CA VAL A 100 6.11 -9.70 -7.67
C VAL A 100 6.93 -10.76 -6.91
N PRO A 101 7.61 -11.69 -7.62
CA PRO A 101 8.54 -12.63 -7.01
C PRO A 101 9.67 -11.87 -6.32
N ALA A 102 9.79 -12.04 -5.01
CA ALA A 102 10.81 -11.36 -4.21
C ALA A 102 12.11 -12.16 -4.19
N SER A 103 12.76 -12.26 -5.36
CA SER A 103 14.06 -12.89 -5.56
C SER A 103 15.10 -11.88 -6.07
N GLY A 104 16.36 -12.05 -5.68
CA GLY A 104 17.47 -11.21 -6.14
C GLY A 104 17.30 -9.73 -5.72
N PRO A 105 17.53 -8.76 -6.62
CA PRO A 105 17.43 -7.32 -6.32
C PRO A 105 16.07 -6.87 -5.76
N PHE A 106 15.02 -7.67 -5.98
CA PHE A 106 13.66 -7.37 -5.53
C PHE A 106 13.31 -7.95 -4.16
N ALA A 107 14.31 -8.41 -3.37
CA ALA A 107 14.08 -8.91 -2.02
C ALA A 107 13.34 -7.91 -1.11
N VAL A 108 13.58 -6.60 -1.29
CA VAL A 108 12.89 -5.53 -0.56
C VAL A 108 11.38 -5.53 -0.82
N LEU A 109 10.93 -5.95 -2.01
CA LEU A 109 9.50 -6.03 -2.32
C LEU A 109 8.76 -7.04 -1.43
N ARG A 110 9.48 -8.02 -0.86
CA ARG A 110 8.92 -8.94 0.15
C ARG A 110 8.43 -8.17 1.37
N ALA A 111 9.23 -7.24 1.87
CA ALA A 111 8.87 -6.42 3.02
C ALA A 111 7.70 -5.49 2.69
N LEU A 112 7.67 -4.93 1.47
CA LEU A 112 6.59 -4.06 1.01
C LEU A 112 5.23 -4.75 0.91
N ARG A 113 5.17 -6.09 0.97
CA ARG A 113 3.89 -6.81 1.05
C ARG A 113 3.07 -6.44 2.29
N VAL A 114 3.72 -5.94 3.35
CA VAL A 114 3.02 -5.40 4.54
C VAL A 114 2.11 -4.23 4.20
N LEU A 115 2.40 -3.50 3.12
CA LEU A 115 1.57 -2.39 2.65
C LEU A 115 0.15 -2.86 2.28
N ARG A 116 -0.08 -4.16 2.02
CA ARG A 116 -1.44 -4.70 1.80
C ARG A 116 -2.37 -4.56 2.99
N VAL A 117 -1.84 -4.43 4.20
CA VAL A 117 -2.63 -4.10 5.39
C VAL A 117 -3.25 -2.71 5.28
N LEU A 118 -2.59 -1.77 4.57
CA LEU A 118 -3.11 -0.43 4.32
C LEU A 118 -4.37 -0.41 3.44
N ARG A 119 -4.75 -1.54 2.83
CA ARG A 119 -6.04 -1.68 2.14
C ARG A 119 -7.23 -1.55 3.10
N LEU A 120 -7.04 -1.68 4.40
CA LEU A 120 -8.08 -1.26 5.37
C LEU A 120 -8.42 0.23 5.22
N LEU A 121 -7.43 1.06 4.90
CA LEU A 121 -7.65 2.50 4.68
C LEU A 121 -8.55 2.75 3.47
N THR A 122 -8.44 1.91 2.44
CA THR A 122 -9.27 2.01 1.24
C THR A 122 -10.63 1.34 1.43
N LEU A 123 -10.82 0.34 2.28
CA LEU A 123 -12.16 -0.24 2.48
C LEU A 123 -13.01 0.52 3.49
N VAL A 124 -12.38 1.19 4.45
CA VAL A 124 -13.08 1.89 5.53
C VAL A 124 -13.29 3.38 5.17
N PRO A 125 -14.54 3.84 4.95
CA PRO A 125 -14.79 5.22 4.48
C PRO A 125 -14.35 6.31 5.46
N SER A 126 -14.37 6.05 6.78
CA SER A 126 -13.82 6.98 7.77
C SER A 126 -12.30 7.14 7.63
N MET A 127 -11.57 6.06 7.35
CA MET A 127 -10.12 6.09 7.13
C MET A 127 -9.76 6.84 5.85
N ARG A 128 -10.50 6.62 4.75
CA ARG A 128 -10.34 7.42 3.52
C ARG A 128 -10.47 8.92 3.78
N ARG A 129 -11.45 9.32 4.60
CA ARG A 129 -11.66 10.73 4.97
C ARG A 129 -10.50 11.29 5.77
N VAL A 130 -10.02 10.55 6.77
CA VAL A 130 -8.87 10.97 7.60
C VAL A 130 -7.61 11.11 6.75
N VAL A 131 -7.23 10.08 6.00
CA VAL A 131 -6.05 10.10 5.13
C VAL A 131 -6.18 11.18 4.06
N GLY A 132 -7.37 11.33 3.45
CA GLY A 132 -7.63 12.38 2.48
C GLY A 132 -7.49 13.78 3.07
N ALA A 133 -7.88 14.00 4.32
CA ALA A 133 -7.67 15.28 5.00
C ALA A 133 -6.18 15.54 5.25
N LEU A 134 -5.42 14.54 5.71
CA LEU A 134 -3.97 14.64 5.91
C LEU A 134 -3.25 14.98 4.60
N LEU A 135 -3.57 14.29 3.50
CA LEU A 135 -2.97 14.53 2.20
C LEU A 135 -3.29 15.93 1.66
N LYS A 136 -4.50 16.45 1.92
CA LYS A 136 -4.88 17.82 1.55
C LYS A 136 -4.11 18.90 2.33
N SER A 137 -3.59 18.57 3.51
CA SER A 137 -2.76 19.49 4.30
C SER A 137 -1.31 19.57 3.80
N ILE A 138 -0.81 18.54 3.09
CA ILE A 138 0.58 18.48 2.61
C ILE A 138 0.98 19.69 1.74
N PRO A 139 0.20 20.12 0.73
CA PRO A 139 0.58 21.26 -0.09
C PRO A 139 0.81 22.56 0.71
N GLY A 140 0.00 22.78 1.75
CA GLY A 140 0.15 23.95 2.63
C GLY A 140 1.43 23.95 3.47
N LEU A 141 2.01 22.77 3.70
CA LEU A 141 3.27 22.59 4.43
C LEU A 141 4.51 22.66 3.52
N GLY A 142 4.34 22.76 2.19
CA GLY A 142 5.45 22.72 1.24
C GLY A 142 6.51 23.79 1.47
N SER A 143 6.09 25.03 1.76
CA SER A 143 7.03 26.14 2.05
C SER A 143 7.84 25.90 3.31
N ILE A 144 7.22 25.36 4.36
CA ILE A 144 7.89 25.03 5.63
C ILE A 144 8.88 23.88 5.40
N ALA A 145 8.45 22.84 4.68
CA ALA A 145 9.32 21.71 4.34
C ALA A 145 10.55 22.15 3.54
N LEU A 146 10.39 23.09 2.59
CA LEU A 146 11.49 23.63 1.80
C LEU A 146 12.49 24.41 2.66
N VAL A 147 12.00 25.28 3.55
CA VAL A 147 12.87 26.03 4.47
C VAL A 147 13.61 25.08 5.41
N LEU A 148 12.91 24.08 5.96
CA LEU A 148 13.52 23.07 6.81
C LEU A 148 14.62 22.29 6.07
N LEU A 149 14.36 21.87 4.83
CA LEU A 149 15.33 21.14 4.02
C LEU A 149 16.58 21.98 3.72
N LEU A 150 16.43 23.27 3.45
CA LEU A 150 17.55 24.19 3.24
C LEU A 150 18.38 24.36 4.52
N ILE A 151 17.72 24.48 5.67
CA ILE A 151 18.40 24.53 6.97
C ILE A 151 19.19 23.24 7.20
N TYR A 152 18.57 22.08 7.10
CA TYR A 152 19.24 20.78 7.26
C TYR A 152 20.44 20.65 6.32
N TYR A 153 20.33 21.08 5.07
CA TYR A 153 21.43 21.05 4.12
C TYR A 153 22.61 21.94 4.55
N VAL A 154 22.35 23.19 4.93
CA VAL A 154 23.41 24.11 5.39
C VAL A 154 24.12 23.56 6.62
N PHE A 155 23.35 23.06 7.60
CA PHE A 155 23.91 22.46 8.81
C PHE A 155 24.68 21.17 8.52
N ALA A 156 24.22 20.33 7.59
CA ALA A 156 24.93 19.12 7.21
C ALA A 156 26.31 19.44 6.59
N VAL A 157 26.40 20.47 5.75
CA VAL A 157 27.67 20.93 5.17
C VAL A 157 28.61 21.46 6.26
N ILE A 158 28.09 22.28 7.18
CA ILE A 158 28.88 22.80 8.31
C ILE A 158 29.38 21.65 9.19
N ALA A 159 28.50 20.73 9.57
CA ALA A 159 28.84 19.59 10.42
C ALA A 159 29.87 18.67 9.76
N THR A 160 29.74 18.39 8.46
CA THR A 160 30.74 17.63 7.70
C THR A 160 32.12 18.30 7.76
N LYS A 161 32.17 19.63 7.62
CA LYS A 161 33.43 20.39 7.60
C LYS A 161 34.06 20.51 8.98
N LEU A 162 33.26 20.66 10.03
CA LEU A 162 33.77 20.84 11.39
C LEU A 162 34.12 19.50 12.06
N PHE A 163 33.27 18.50 11.91
CA PHE A 163 33.34 17.26 12.69
C PHE A 163 33.72 16.03 11.86
N GLY A 164 33.77 16.12 10.53
CA GLY A 164 34.04 14.95 9.67
C GLY A 164 35.42 14.33 9.88
N ALA A 165 36.40 15.11 10.35
CA ALA A 165 37.74 14.58 10.65
C ALA A 165 37.79 13.83 12.00
N GLU A 166 37.08 14.31 13.01
CA GLU A 166 37.09 13.75 14.37
C GLU A 166 36.04 12.63 14.54
N PHE A 167 34.91 12.75 13.85
CA PHE A 167 33.75 11.85 13.96
C PHE A 167 33.26 11.40 12.57
N PRO A 168 34.09 10.69 11.79
CA PRO A 168 33.77 10.33 10.41
C PRO A 168 32.54 9.42 10.30
N GLN A 169 32.22 8.62 11.32
CA GLN A 169 31.03 7.75 11.32
C GLN A 169 29.69 8.51 11.31
N TRP A 170 29.67 9.76 11.77
CA TRP A 170 28.46 10.59 11.86
C TRP A 170 28.50 11.77 10.89
N PHE A 171 29.70 12.31 10.61
CA PHE A 171 29.87 13.53 9.82
C PHE A 171 30.90 13.38 8.69
N GLY A 172 31.31 12.16 8.33
CA GLY A 172 32.31 11.93 7.28
C GLY A 172 31.85 12.37 5.89
N SER A 173 30.55 12.34 5.66
CA SER A 173 29.90 12.78 4.44
C SER A 173 28.66 13.63 4.71
N ILE A 174 28.19 14.32 3.67
CA ILE A 174 26.93 15.09 3.72
C ILE A 174 25.75 14.17 4.04
N GLY A 175 25.75 12.94 3.52
CA GLY A 175 24.68 11.96 3.77
C GLY A 175 24.62 11.51 5.23
N GLU A 176 25.77 11.20 5.83
CA GLU A 176 25.85 10.84 7.25
C GLU A 176 25.48 12.04 8.14
N SER A 177 25.92 13.25 7.77
CA SER A 177 25.56 14.48 8.49
C SER A 177 24.06 14.76 8.42
N LEU A 178 23.42 14.56 7.26
CA LEU A 178 21.97 14.70 7.10
C LEU A 178 21.19 13.63 7.86
N PHE A 179 21.73 12.41 7.99
CA PHE A 179 21.11 11.34 8.78
C PHE A 179 21.23 11.59 10.29
N THR A 180 22.32 12.23 10.72
CA THR A 180 22.60 12.52 12.14
C THR A 180 21.82 13.74 12.66
N LEU A 181 21.55 14.73 11.81
CA LEU A 181 20.71 15.90 12.12
C LEU A 181 19.23 15.53 12.21
#